data_AF-A0A352KYJ6-F1
#
_entry.id   AF-A0A352KYJ6-F1
#
_cell.length_a   1.000
_cell.length_b   1.000
_cell.length_c   1.000
_cell.angle_alpha   90.00
_cell.angle_beta   90.00
_cell.angle_gamma   90.00
#
_symmetry.space_group_name_H-M   'P 1'
#
loop_
_entity.id
_entity.type
_entity.pdbx_description
1 polymer ?
#
loop_
_entity_poly.entity_id
_entity_poly.type
_entity_poly.pdbx_seq_one_letter_code
_entity_poly.pdbx_strand_id
1 'polypeptide(L)'
;MSIIQRPTVPCSGKVQMSALVYLLIATLLVLLNGFFVLAEFAAVKMRPSRIRELQDGGVRGASAAQHVSEHLDDYLSVCQVGITFTSIGLGFVGEPAVARLVGPLLEWTGWFAKDGTVALVSSSAVAIFISYTVVSYAHILIGELVPKSMAIRRTDQASLATAPLLRIFRTLFDLPLRVLNGSAAFLLRLMGIASVSGHDTHSEDELRILLNQSQSSGMMSFRRLLFLENVFDLGELQVRDAMRPRSQVRCMKTSETLEENLQIARRYRFSRYPLLDSGDMPLGFVHLKDLTLSGGQQENLRTLLRPAIMAEETAPLEAVLADMQKKRCHVALVRDARGAWSGFLTLEDVIEEIVGTIRDEFEDEEPVSLADALTEDRIQLNIEADSTIEAVRRALLRLSPDSLPVPRDEIVRGVEERERLIETYLGRHLGMPHARLYGLQKAVVLVIRSERGIPYRGTTERAHLLFVLLTPAGQPRVHQRLQAVIATLLDESEFIPERLRTAATPGEVLEILRTGEQATLD
;
A
#
# COMPACT_ATOMS: atom_id res chain seq x y z
N MET A 1 -52.00 12.86 76.96
CA MET A 1 -52.13 14.05 76.10
C MET A 1 -50.93 14.07 75.16
N SER A 2 -51.16 14.09 73.84
CA SER A 2 -50.19 14.06 72.72
C SER A 2 -49.44 12.72 72.53
N ILE A 3 -49.88 11.78 71.68
CA ILE A 3 -50.00 11.78 70.20
C ILE A 3 -48.70 12.17 69.50
N ILE A 4 -47.83 11.18 69.23
CA ILE A 4 -46.83 11.27 68.18
C ILE A 4 -47.30 10.33 67.05
N GLN A 5 -47.95 10.94 66.07
CA GLN A 5 -48.32 10.33 64.80
C GLN A 5 -47.07 9.78 64.11
N ARG A 6 -47.06 8.49 63.80
CA ARG A 6 -46.18 7.95 62.76
C ARG A 6 -46.64 8.55 61.43
N PRO A 7 -45.75 9.15 60.61
CA PRO A 7 -46.14 9.65 59.31
C PRO A 7 -46.52 8.46 58.42
N THR A 8 -47.81 8.33 58.14
CA THR A 8 -48.33 7.55 57.02
C THR A 8 -47.79 8.19 55.75
N VAL A 9 -46.73 7.60 55.18
CA VAL A 9 -46.29 7.94 53.83
C VAL A 9 -47.45 7.56 52.89
N PRO A 10 -48.06 8.54 52.19
CA PRO A 10 -49.15 8.24 51.29
C PRO A 10 -48.63 7.39 50.14
N CYS A 11 -49.35 6.31 49.84
CA CYS A 11 -49.17 5.50 48.65
C CYS A 11 -49.29 6.39 47.41
N SER A 12 -48.16 6.94 46.95
CA SER A 12 -48.03 7.44 45.59
C SER A 12 -48.03 6.23 44.67
N GLY A 13 -48.93 6.25 43.68
CA GLY A 13 -49.27 5.12 42.83
C GLY A 13 -48.06 4.39 42.27
N LYS A 14 -47.70 3.27 42.89
CA LYS A 14 -46.94 2.24 42.20
C LYS A 14 -47.87 1.69 41.14
N VAL A 15 -47.67 2.08 39.89
CA VAL A 15 -48.14 1.28 38.75
C VAL A 15 -47.57 -0.12 38.99
N GLN A 16 -48.41 -1.04 39.48
CA GLN A 16 -48.06 -2.44 39.63
C GLN A 16 -47.96 -3.03 38.22
N MET A 17 -46.85 -2.72 37.55
CA MET A 17 -46.50 -3.31 36.27
C MET A 17 -46.48 -4.82 36.48
N SER A 18 -47.19 -5.60 35.66
CA SER A 18 -47.39 -7.03 35.92
C SER A 18 -46.07 -7.81 35.80
N ALA A 19 -45.96 -8.98 36.45
CA ALA A 19 -44.77 -9.84 36.36
C ALA A 19 -44.34 -10.13 34.92
N LEU A 20 -45.33 -10.30 34.04
CA LEU A 20 -45.16 -10.51 32.62
C LEU A 20 -44.42 -9.35 31.94
N VAL A 21 -44.71 -8.10 32.31
CA VAL A 21 -44.09 -6.93 31.69
C VAL A 21 -42.60 -6.83 32.05
N TYR A 22 -42.23 -7.08 33.32
CA TYR A 22 -40.82 -7.09 33.70
C TYR A 22 -40.03 -8.21 33.02
N LEU A 23 -40.61 -9.40 32.91
CA LEU A 23 -39.98 -10.52 32.18
C LEU A 23 -39.82 -10.22 30.69
N LEU A 24 -40.82 -9.59 30.06
CA LEU A 24 -40.76 -9.19 28.66
C LEU A 24 -39.69 -8.12 28.44
N ILE A 25 -39.60 -7.11 29.31
CA ILE A 25 -38.55 -6.08 29.24
C ILE A 25 -37.17 -6.70 29.47
N ALA A 26 -37.00 -7.56 30.48
CA ALA A 26 -35.73 -8.25 30.74
C ALA A 26 -35.27 -9.08 29.52
N THR A 27 -36.20 -9.84 28.93
CA THR A 27 -35.93 -10.66 27.74
C THR A 27 -35.53 -9.78 26.56
N LEU A 28 -36.28 -8.69 26.32
CA LEU A 28 -35.96 -7.73 25.25
C LEU A 28 -34.57 -7.12 25.45
N LEU A 29 -34.20 -6.74 26.67
CA LEU A 29 -32.90 -6.17 26.99
C LEU A 29 -31.75 -7.17 26.76
N VAL A 30 -31.93 -8.45 27.12
CA VAL A 30 -30.94 -9.51 26.85
C VAL A 30 -30.78 -9.72 25.34
N LEU A 31 -31.87 -9.78 24.58
CA LEU A 31 -31.82 -9.94 23.13
C LEU A 31 -31.18 -8.73 22.45
N LEU A 32 -31.49 -7.52 22.92
CA LEU A 32 -30.91 -6.29 22.40
C LEU A 32 -29.40 -6.21 22.69
N ASN A 33 -28.98 -6.64 23.89
CA ASN A 33 -27.56 -6.79 24.21
C ASN A 33 -26.88 -7.77 23.23
N GLY A 34 -27.49 -8.94 23.04
CA GLY A 34 -27.00 -9.95 22.10
C GLY A 34 -26.93 -9.46 20.66
N PHE A 35 -27.86 -8.61 20.23
CA PHE A 35 -27.78 -7.95 18.93
C PHE A 35 -26.52 -7.07 18.81
N PHE A 36 -26.23 -6.23 19.81
CA PHE A 36 -25.05 -5.36 19.77
C PHE A 36 -23.74 -6.17 19.80
N VAL A 37 -23.66 -7.20 20.64
CA VAL A 37 -22.49 -8.10 20.67
C VAL A 37 -22.33 -8.83 19.33
N LEU A 38 -23.41 -9.33 18.74
CA LEU A 38 -23.38 -9.97 17.43
C LEU A 38 -22.84 -9.00 16.36
N ALA A 39 -23.33 -7.76 16.37
CA ALA A 39 -22.95 -6.73 15.40
C ALA A 39 -21.49 -6.31 15.54
N GLU A 40 -21.02 -6.08 16.77
CA GLU A 40 -19.63 -5.70 17.08
C GLU A 40 -18.64 -6.75 16.57
N PHE A 41 -18.80 -8.01 17.00
CA PHE A 41 -17.87 -9.07 16.63
C PHE A 41 -17.94 -9.42 15.14
N ALA A 42 -19.12 -9.31 14.52
CA ALA A 42 -19.25 -9.54 13.09
C ALA A 42 -18.56 -8.43 12.29
N ALA A 43 -18.72 -7.16 12.68
CA ALA A 43 -18.08 -6.02 12.02
C ALA A 43 -16.55 -6.11 12.10
N VAL A 44 -15.98 -6.45 13.26
CA VAL A 44 -14.52 -6.58 13.44
C VAL A 44 -13.95 -7.77 12.67
N LYS A 45 -14.68 -8.88 12.58
CA LYS A 45 -14.18 -10.10 11.94
C LYS A 45 -14.30 -10.05 10.41
N MET A 46 -15.21 -9.23 9.88
CA MET A 46 -15.49 -9.15 8.46
C MET A 46 -14.35 -8.45 7.70
N ARG A 47 -13.79 -9.11 6.68
CA ARG A 47 -12.73 -8.55 5.82
C ARG A 47 -13.32 -7.57 4.78
N PRO A 48 -12.70 -6.40 4.56
CA PRO A 48 -13.18 -5.41 3.58
C PRO A 48 -13.28 -5.95 2.14
N SER A 49 -12.34 -6.81 1.72
CA SER A 49 -12.37 -7.42 0.38
C SER A 49 -13.61 -8.31 0.16
N ARG A 50 -14.02 -9.04 1.19
CA ARG A 50 -15.19 -9.93 1.14
C ARG A 50 -16.50 -9.14 1.15
N ILE A 51 -16.56 -7.97 1.79
CA ILE A 51 -17.72 -7.07 1.73
C ILE A 51 -17.91 -6.55 0.30
N ARG A 52 -16.82 -6.14 -0.36
CA ARG A 52 -16.83 -5.69 -1.76
C ARG A 52 -17.32 -6.80 -2.69
N GLU A 53 -16.82 -8.03 -2.54
CA GLU A 53 -17.28 -9.19 -3.31
C GLU A 53 -18.80 -9.42 -3.17
N LEU A 54 -19.33 -9.34 -1.94
CA LEU A 54 -20.78 -9.49 -1.68
C LEU A 54 -21.60 -8.32 -2.24
N GLN A 55 -21.02 -7.13 -2.33
CA GLN A 55 -21.66 -5.95 -2.90
C GLN A 55 -21.71 -6.01 -4.43
N ASP A 56 -20.62 -6.41 -5.07
CA ASP A 56 -20.54 -6.64 -6.52
C ASP A 56 -21.50 -7.78 -6.94
N GLY A 57 -21.65 -8.79 -6.06
CA GLY A 57 -22.65 -9.85 -6.19
C GLY A 57 -24.10 -9.42 -5.91
N GLY A 58 -24.35 -8.14 -5.59
CA GLY A 58 -25.70 -7.59 -5.38
C GLY A 58 -26.41 -8.10 -4.12
N VAL A 59 -25.68 -8.59 -3.11
CA VAL A 59 -26.28 -9.16 -1.90
C VAL A 59 -26.92 -8.07 -1.03
N ARG A 60 -28.15 -8.33 -0.57
CA ARG A 60 -28.89 -7.41 0.32
C ARG A 60 -28.13 -7.19 1.63
N GLY A 61 -28.00 -5.93 2.05
CA GLY A 61 -27.28 -5.54 3.26
C GLY A 61 -25.78 -5.27 3.04
N ALA A 62 -25.21 -5.63 1.89
CA ALA A 62 -23.77 -5.45 1.62
C ALA A 62 -23.35 -3.98 1.64
N SER A 63 -24.14 -3.09 1.04
CA SER A 63 -23.89 -1.65 1.10
C SER A 63 -23.95 -1.08 2.53
N ALA A 64 -24.85 -1.59 3.38
CA ALA A 64 -24.91 -1.17 4.78
C ALA A 64 -23.69 -1.69 5.56
N ALA A 65 -23.28 -2.94 5.33
CA ALA A 65 -22.10 -3.54 5.94
C ALA A 65 -20.81 -2.84 5.50
N GLN A 66 -20.71 -2.41 4.24
CA GLN A 66 -19.60 -1.60 3.74
C GLN A 66 -19.49 -0.28 4.50
N HIS A 67 -20.61 0.47 4.61
CA HIS A 67 -20.61 1.72 5.36
C HIS A 67 -20.21 1.53 6.82
N VAL A 68 -20.63 0.43 7.45
CA VAL A 68 -20.22 0.09 8.83
C VAL A 68 -18.72 -0.20 8.90
N SER A 69 -18.18 -0.94 7.93
CA SER A 69 -16.74 -1.27 7.87
C SER A 69 -15.85 -0.05 7.63
N GLU A 70 -16.31 0.92 6.84
CA GLU A 70 -15.56 2.16 6.55
C GLU A 70 -15.51 3.11 7.75
N HIS A 71 -16.48 3.02 8.67
CA HIS A 71 -16.60 3.86 9.86
C HIS A 71 -16.58 3.00 11.13
N LEU A 72 -15.72 1.97 11.16
CA LEU A 72 -15.75 0.93 12.18
C LEU A 72 -15.72 1.50 13.61
N ASP A 73 -14.84 2.47 13.89
CA ASP A 73 -14.67 3.07 15.22
C ASP A 73 -15.94 3.74 15.76
N ASP A 74 -16.66 4.45 14.90
CA ASP A 74 -17.96 5.07 15.23
C ASP A 74 -18.98 3.98 15.62
N TYR A 75 -19.08 2.93 14.82
CA TYR A 75 -20.04 1.85 15.04
C TYR A 75 -19.68 0.93 16.21
N LEU A 76 -18.39 0.77 16.50
CA LEU A 76 -17.92 0.12 17.73
C LEU A 76 -18.37 0.91 18.96
N SER A 77 -18.25 2.24 18.91
CA SER A 77 -18.73 3.12 19.98
C SER A 77 -20.25 3.00 20.17
N VAL A 78 -21.03 2.93 19.08
CA VAL A 78 -22.48 2.66 19.13
C VAL A 78 -22.78 1.33 19.82
N CYS A 79 -22.07 0.25 19.47
CA CYS A 79 -22.26 -1.07 20.07
C CYS A 79 -21.93 -1.04 21.56
N GLN A 80 -20.80 -0.45 21.96
CA GLN A 80 -20.38 -0.35 23.37
C GLN A 80 -21.40 0.41 24.22
N VAL A 81 -21.91 1.53 23.70
CA VAL A 81 -22.97 2.30 24.36
C VAL A 81 -24.24 1.46 24.47
N GLY A 82 -24.65 0.77 23.40
CA GLY A 82 -25.81 -0.13 23.40
C GLY A 82 -25.69 -1.28 24.41
N ILE A 83 -24.54 -1.96 24.46
CA ILE A 83 -24.22 -3.03 25.42
C ILE A 83 -24.30 -2.48 26.85
N THR A 84 -23.76 -1.29 27.09
CA THR A 84 -23.75 -0.66 28.41
C THR A 84 -25.18 -0.30 28.86
N PHE A 85 -25.96 0.37 28.02
CA PHE A 85 -27.34 0.73 28.35
C PHE A 85 -28.24 -0.49 28.59
N THR A 86 -28.10 -1.52 27.76
CA THR A 86 -28.87 -2.76 27.93
C THR A 86 -28.48 -3.50 29.21
N SER A 87 -27.18 -3.53 29.55
CA SER A 87 -26.70 -4.18 30.78
C SER A 87 -27.14 -3.43 32.04
N ILE A 88 -27.07 -2.09 32.04
CA ILE A 88 -27.57 -1.25 33.13
C ILE A 88 -29.09 -1.42 33.28
N GLY A 89 -29.83 -1.35 32.17
CA GLY A 89 -31.28 -1.56 32.16
C GLY A 89 -31.67 -2.93 32.71
N LEU A 90 -30.92 -3.97 32.35
CA LEU A 90 -31.13 -5.32 32.87
C LEU A 90 -30.83 -5.40 34.37
N GLY A 91 -29.86 -4.64 34.88
CA GLY A 91 -29.62 -4.52 36.31
C GLY A 91 -30.83 -3.99 37.09
N PHE A 92 -31.54 -2.99 36.55
CA PHE A 92 -32.75 -2.41 37.17
C PHE A 92 -33.99 -3.31 37.06
N VAL A 93 -34.11 -4.06 35.97
CA VAL A 93 -35.30 -4.86 35.65
C VAL A 93 -35.14 -6.34 36.03
N GLY A 94 -33.91 -6.82 36.14
CA GLY A 94 -33.58 -8.23 36.34
C GLY A 94 -34.02 -8.76 37.70
N GLU A 95 -33.74 -8.02 38.78
CA GLU A 95 -34.18 -8.40 40.14
C GLU A 95 -35.71 -8.52 40.22
N PRO A 96 -36.53 -7.50 39.87
CA PRO A 96 -37.98 -7.62 39.96
C PRO A 96 -38.57 -8.65 38.97
N ALA A 97 -37.90 -8.92 37.84
CA ALA A 97 -38.31 -9.94 36.89
C ALA A 97 -38.14 -11.36 37.48
N VAL A 98 -36.97 -11.65 38.08
CA VAL A 98 -36.67 -12.97 38.63
C VAL A 98 -37.35 -13.22 39.97
N ALA A 99 -37.47 -12.21 40.84
CA ALA A 99 -38.21 -12.34 42.09
C ALA A 99 -39.66 -12.80 41.86
N ARG A 100 -40.27 -12.37 40.75
CA ARG A 100 -41.64 -12.74 40.38
C ARG A 100 -41.75 -14.03 39.57
N LEU A 101 -40.65 -14.49 38.97
CA LEU A 101 -40.57 -15.81 38.36
C LEU A 101 -40.37 -16.90 39.42
N VAL A 102 -39.47 -16.64 40.37
CA VAL A 102 -39.06 -17.59 41.42
C VAL A 102 -40.07 -17.64 42.57
N GLY A 103 -40.78 -16.54 42.86
CA GLY A 103 -41.81 -16.46 43.91
C GLY A 103 -42.88 -17.57 43.81
N PRO A 104 -43.58 -17.72 42.67
CA PRO A 104 -44.59 -18.77 42.48
C PRO A 104 -44.02 -20.19 42.55
N LEU A 105 -42.78 -20.39 42.08
CA LEU A 105 -42.07 -21.68 42.13
C LEU A 105 -41.72 -22.07 43.56
N LEU A 106 -41.28 -21.11 44.39
CA LEU A 106 -41.02 -21.34 45.81
C LEU A 106 -42.30 -21.65 46.59
N GLU A 107 -43.41 -20.98 46.28
CA GLU A 107 -44.73 -21.26 46.88
C GLU A 107 -45.22 -22.69 46.57
N TRP A 108 -44.94 -23.19 45.36
CA TRP A 108 -45.30 -24.55 44.97
C TRP A 108 -44.49 -25.63 45.69
N THR A 109 -43.23 -25.35 46.03
CA THR A 109 -42.36 -26.29 46.78
C THR A 109 -42.70 -26.40 48.28
N GLY A 110 -43.62 -25.58 48.79
CA GLY A 110 -44.11 -25.68 50.17
C GLY A 110 -43.10 -25.31 51.28
N TRP A 111 -41.95 -24.75 50.91
CA TRP A 111 -40.87 -24.42 51.86
C TRP A 111 -41.14 -23.16 52.71
N PHE A 112 -42.11 -22.30 52.32
CA PHE A 112 -42.47 -21.09 53.06
C PHE A 112 -43.99 -20.92 53.14
N ALA A 113 -44.50 -20.71 54.38
CA ALA A 113 -45.93 -20.75 54.72
C ALA A 113 -46.75 -19.56 54.20
N LYS A 114 -48.06 -19.81 54.06
CA LYS A 114 -49.11 -19.03 53.37
C LYS A 114 -49.39 -17.59 53.84
N ASP A 115 -48.76 -17.09 54.90
CA ASP A 115 -49.11 -15.79 55.47
C ASP A 115 -47.94 -14.79 55.31
N GLY A 116 -47.93 -14.06 54.18
CA GLY A 116 -47.06 -12.89 53.97
C GLY A 116 -45.81 -13.08 53.11
N THR A 117 -45.71 -14.18 52.36
CA THR A 117 -44.50 -14.68 51.67
C THR A 117 -43.93 -13.79 50.55
N VAL A 118 -44.71 -12.89 49.94
CA VAL A 118 -44.19 -12.02 48.87
C VAL A 118 -43.20 -10.96 49.42
N ALA A 119 -43.32 -10.60 50.71
CA ALA A 119 -42.42 -9.66 51.39
C ALA A 119 -41.17 -10.34 51.99
N LEU A 120 -41.21 -11.65 52.27
CA LEU A 120 -40.09 -12.38 52.87
C LEU A 120 -39.11 -12.92 51.82
N VAL A 121 -39.62 -13.34 50.65
CA VAL A 121 -38.80 -13.75 49.51
C VAL A 121 -38.05 -12.56 48.91
N SER A 122 -38.56 -11.34 49.05
CA SER A 122 -37.88 -10.10 48.63
C SER A 122 -36.93 -9.50 49.69
N SER A 123 -36.85 -10.05 50.90
CA SER A 123 -36.02 -9.50 51.99
C SER A 123 -34.87 -10.40 52.45
N SER A 124 -34.70 -11.57 51.85
CA SER A 124 -33.59 -12.48 52.18
C SER A 124 -32.44 -12.29 51.20
N ALA A 125 -31.23 -11.95 51.67
CA ALA A 125 -30.03 -11.77 50.83
C ALA A 125 -29.77 -12.96 49.87
N VAL A 126 -30.21 -14.17 50.26
CA VAL A 126 -30.16 -15.40 49.46
C VAL A 126 -31.01 -15.30 48.19
N ALA A 127 -32.23 -14.76 48.24
CA ALA A 127 -33.11 -14.64 47.08
C ALA A 127 -32.60 -13.60 46.08
N ILE A 128 -32.04 -12.50 46.58
CA ILE A 128 -31.34 -11.48 45.78
C ILE A 128 -30.14 -12.13 45.08
N PHE A 129 -29.31 -12.88 45.82
CA PHE A 129 -28.14 -13.55 45.26
C PHE A 129 -28.50 -14.57 44.17
N ILE A 130 -29.50 -15.42 44.40
CA ILE A 130 -29.99 -16.39 43.39
C ILE A 130 -30.53 -15.64 42.18
N SER A 131 -31.31 -14.58 42.38
CA SER A 131 -31.89 -13.79 41.29
C SER A 131 -30.81 -13.16 40.42
N TYR A 132 -29.82 -12.49 41.03
CA TYR A 132 -28.69 -11.92 40.30
C TYR A 132 -27.86 -13.00 39.60
N THR A 133 -27.62 -14.15 40.24
CA THR A 133 -26.86 -15.25 39.62
C THR A 133 -27.58 -15.76 38.36
N VAL A 134 -28.90 -15.96 38.42
CA VAL A 134 -29.69 -16.42 37.27
C VAL A 134 -29.71 -15.37 36.16
N VAL A 135 -29.95 -14.09 36.49
CA VAL A 135 -29.94 -13.01 35.49
C VAL A 135 -28.57 -12.86 34.85
N SER A 136 -27.49 -12.83 35.65
CA SER A 136 -26.12 -12.71 35.16
C SER A 136 -25.72 -13.92 34.31
N TYR A 137 -26.09 -15.13 34.69
CA TYR A 137 -25.82 -16.32 33.87
C TYR A 137 -26.57 -16.25 32.52
N ALA A 138 -27.85 -15.91 32.54
CA ALA A 138 -28.65 -15.77 31.32
C ALA A 138 -28.11 -14.63 30.42
N HIS A 139 -27.72 -13.51 31.00
CA HIS A 139 -27.11 -12.37 30.29
C HIS A 139 -25.78 -12.74 29.65
N ILE A 140 -24.84 -13.34 30.39
CA ILE A 140 -23.55 -13.75 29.84
C ILE A 140 -23.73 -14.82 28.76
N LEU A 141 -24.61 -15.81 28.99
CA LEU A 141 -24.80 -16.90 28.03
C LEU A 141 -25.50 -16.43 26.75
N ILE A 142 -26.68 -15.82 26.88
CA ILE A 142 -27.58 -15.48 25.76
C ILE A 142 -27.25 -14.10 25.18
N GLY A 143 -26.88 -13.15 26.02
CA GLY A 143 -26.52 -11.79 25.61
C GLY A 143 -25.09 -11.67 25.09
N GLU A 144 -24.15 -12.51 25.52
CA GLU A 144 -22.73 -12.34 25.13
C GLU A 144 -22.14 -13.55 24.40
N LEU A 145 -22.05 -14.71 25.06
CA LEU A 145 -21.30 -15.86 24.55
C LEU A 145 -21.90 -16.47 23.27
N VAL A 146 -23.22 -16.70 23.25
CA VAL A 146 -23.91 -17.27 22.09
C VAL A 146 -23.81 -16.32 20.87
N PRO A 147 -24.17 -15.03 20.98
CA PRO A 147 -24.03 -14.08 19.87
C PRO A 147 -22.59 -13.95 19.38
N LYS A 148 -21.61 -13.87 20.29
CA LYS A 148 -20.19 -13.82 19.93
C LYS A 148 -19.74 -15.05 19.15
N SER A 149 -20.15 -16.24 19.59
CA SER A 149 -19.84 -17.48 18.86
C SER A 149 -20.47 -17.50 17.46
N MET A 150 -21.71 -17.01 17.35
CA MET A 150 -22.41 -16.88 16.07
C MET A 150 -21.71 -15.89 15.13
N ALA A 151 -21.31 -14.71 15.62
CA ALA A 151 -20.58 -13.71 14.84
C ALA A 151 -19.28 -14.27 14.25
N ILE A 152 -18.56 -15.08 15.01
CA ILE A 152 -17.28 -15.66 14.57
C ILE A 152 -17.49 -16.80 13.56
N ARG A 153 -18.50 -17.65 13.77
CA ARG A 153 -18.76 -18.81 12.89
C ARG A 153 -19.51 -18.45 11.61
N ARG A 154 -20.34 -17.40 11.64
CA ARG A 154 -21.20 -16.96 10.53
C ARG A 154 -21.06 -15.46 10.29
N THR A 155 -19.82 -14.99 10.13
CA THR A 155 -19.48 -13.57 10.03
C THR A 155 -20.23 -12.85 8.91
N ASP A 156 -20.22 -13.39 7.69
CA ASP A 156 -20.90 -12.79 6.53
C ASP A 156 -22.39 -12.55 6.81
N GLN A 157 -23.10 -13.59 7.27
CA GLN A 157 -24.54 -13.52 7.53
C GLN A 157 -24.86 -12.57 8.69
N ALA A 158 -24.09 -12.64 9.77
CA ALA A 158 -24.27 -11.81 10.94
C ALA A 158 -24.07 -10.32 10.58
N SER A 159 -22.97 -10.00 9.91
CA SER A 159 -22.62 -8.62 9.52
C SER A 159 -23.68 -8.01 8.59
N LEU A 160 -24.10 -8.74 7.55
CA LEU A 160 -25.14 -8.29 6.61
C LEU A 160 -26.49 -8.08 7.30
N ALA A 161 -26.86 -8.96 8.23
CA ALA A 161 -28.14 -8.89 8.93
C ALA A 161 -28.18 -7.74 9.95
N THR A 162 -27.08 -7.49 10.66
CA THR A 162 -27.03 -6.47 11.71
C THR A 162 -26.78 -5.06 11.18
N ALA A 163 -26.05 -4.92 10.06
CA ALA A 163 -25.61 -3.62 9.57
C ALA A 163 -26.75 -2.59 9.33
N PRO A 164 -27.89 -2.92 8.70
CA PRO A 164 -28.97 -1.94 8.48
C PRO A 164 -29.55 -1.40 9.79
N LEU A 165 -29.79 -2.28 10.76
CA LEU A 165 -30.35 -1.89 12.05
C LEU A 165 -29.33 -1.11 12.89
N LEU A 166 -28.05 -1.46 12.79
CA LEU A 166 -26.98 -0.74 13.48
C LEU A 166 -26.86 0.73 13.01
N ARG A 167 -27.13 1.01 11.72
CA ARG A 167 -27.20 2.40 11.20
C ARG A 167 -28.30 3.22 11.87
N ILE A 168 -29.45 2.60 12.17
CA ILE A 168 -30.54 3.27 12.89
C ILE A 168 -30.11 3.59 14.32
N PHE A 169 -29.46 2.65 15.01
CA PHE A 169 -28.92 2.89 16.35
C PHE A 169 -27.84 3.98 16.37
N ARG A 170 -27.01 4.07 15.32
CA ARG A 170 -26.03 5.16 15.18
C ARG A 170 -26.70 6.53 15.12
N THR A 171 -27.78 6.67 14.36
CA THR A 171 -28.57 7.92 14.36
C THR A 171 -29.27 8.19 15.70
N LEU A 172 -29.72 7.14 16.40
CA LEU A 172 -30.37 7.27 17.69
C LEU A 172 -29.38 7.70 18.80
N PHE A 173 -28.15 7.19 18.76
CA PHE A 173 -27.11 7.44 19.76
C PHE A 173 -26.16 8.58 19.41
N ASP A 174 -26.40 9.31 18.33
CA ASP A 174 -25.56 10.43 17.86
C ASP A 174 -25.35 11.49 18.97
N LEU A 175 -26.41 11.89 19.68
CA LEU A 175 -26.30 12.88 20.76
C LEU A 175 -25.46 12.37 21.96
N PRO A 176 -25.75 11.19 22.55
CA PRO A 176 -24.89 10.59 23.58
C PRO A 176 -23.43 10.43 23.16
N LEU A 177 -23.18 10.01 21.92
CA LEU A 177 -21.82 9.77 21.42
C LEU A 177 -21.03 11.06 21.28
N ARG A 178 -21.64 12.16 20.81
CA ARG A 178 -20.96 13.47 20.77
C ARG A 178 -20.53 13.94 22.14
N VAL A 179 -21.37 13.74 23.16
CA VAL A 179 -21.04 14.09 24.55
C VAL A 179 -19.89 13.24 25.07
N LEU A 180 -19.93 11.92 24.80
CA LEU A 180 -18.90 10.99 25.26
C LEU A 180 -17.55 11.24 24.58
N ASN A 181 -17.54 11.38 23.25
CA ASN A 181 -16.34 11.67 22.47
C ASN A 181 -15.75 13.04 22.79
N GLY A 182 -16.60 14.05 23.00
CA GLY A 182 -16.15 15.37 23.49
C GLY A 182 -15.50 15.28 24.87
N SER A 183 -16.04 14.45 25.77
CA SER A 183 -15.46 14.22 27.08
C SER A 183 -14.13 13.46 27.01
N ALA A 184 -14.03 12.45 26.15
CA ALA A 184 -12.78 11.72 25.90
C ALA A 184 -11.69 12.64 25.34
N ALA A 185 -12.02 13.47 24.34
CA ALA A 185 -11.09 14.46 23.77
C ALA A 185 -10.62 15.49 24.81
N PHE A 186 -11.51 15.92 25.72
CA PHE A 186 -11.15 16.79 26.84
C PHE A 186 -10.16 16.12 27.80
N LEU A 187 -10.39 14.85 28.17
CA LEU A 187 -9.48 14.10 29.03
C LEU A 187 -8.12 13.84 28.36
N LEU A 188 -8.11 13.48 27.07
CA LEU A 188 -6.87 13.28 26.31
C LEU A 188 -6.03 14.57 26.24
N ARG A 189 -6.69 15.72 26.02
CA ARG A 189 -6.03 17.03 26.08
C ARG A 189 -5.42 17.32 27.45
N LEU A 190 -6.10 16.94 28.54
CA LEU A 190 -5.57 17.10 29.90
C LEU A 190 -4.34 16.21 30.15
N MET A 191 -4.26 15.05 29.49
CA MET A 191 -3.12 14.14 29.52
C MET A 191 -1.97 14.55 28.57
N GLY A 192 -2.10 15.67 27.85
CA GLY A 192 -1.09 16.13 26.89
C GLY A 192 -1.06 15.33 25.58
N ILE A 193 -2.07 14.48 25.34
CA ILE A 193 -2.20 13.72 24.10
C ILE A 193 -3.00 14.58 23.12
N ALA A 194 -2.33 15.12 22.10
CA ALA A 194 -3.00 15.87 21.06
C ALA A 194 -4.00 14.97 20.33
N SER A 195 -5.27 15.34 20.37
CA SER A 195 -6.33 14.70 19.60
C SER A 195 -6.07 14.99 18.12
N VAL A 196 -5.53 14.01 17.38
CA VAL A 196 -5.46 14.07 15.91
C VAL A 196 -6.90 14.00 15.40
N SER A 197 -7.51 15.17 15.26
CA SER A 197 -8.89 15.31 14.79
C SER A 197 -8.83 16.21 13.57
N GLY A 198 -8.96 15.61 12.40
CA GLY A 198 -9.29 16.26 11.13
C GLY A 198 -8.22 17.22 10.61
N HIS A 199 -7.36 16.73 9.74
CA HIS A 199 -7.24 17.12 8.33
C HIS A 199 -6.44 15.99 7.67
N ASP A 200 -7.01 15.35 6.65
CA ASP A 200 -6.40 14.35 5.78
C ASP A 200 -5.27 14.98 4.94
N THR A 201 -4.31 15.60 5.61
CA THR A 201 -3.02 15.95 5.03
C THR A 201 -2.13 14.76 5.32
N HIS A 202 -2.33 13.70 4.54
CA HIS A 202 -1.40 12.58 4.54
C HIS A 202 -0.01 13.12 4.23
N SER A 203 0.97 12.74 5.05
CA SER A 203 2.36 13.00 4.68
C SER A 203 2.67 12.24 3.39
N GLU A 204 3.68 12.69 2.65
CA GLU A 204 4.14 11.99 1.46
C GLU A 204 4.46 10.50 1.77
N ASP A 205 5.09 10.24 2.92
CA ASP A 205 5.36 8.88 3.39
C ASP A 205 4.09 8.05 3.58
N GLU A 206 3.01 8.66 4.12
CA GLU A 206 1.73 7.97 4.30
C GLU A 206 1.05 7.70 2.95
N LEU A 207 1.13 8.64 2.00
CA LEU A 207 0.68 8.42 0.62
C LEU A 207 1.45 7.29 -0.06
N ARG A 208 2.78 7.22 0.10
CA ARG A 208 3.60 6.11 -0.39
C ARG A 208 3.15 4.77 0.21
N ILE A 209 2.84 4.72 1.51
CA ILE A 209 2.32 3.51 2.17
C ILE A 209 0.96 3.10 1.58
N LEU A 210 0.03 4.04 1.40
CA LEU A 210 -1.30 3.77 0.85
C LEU A 210 -1.23 3.27 -0.61
N LEU A 211 -0.36 3.87 -1.43
CA LEU A 211 -0.14 3.46 -2.81
C LEU A 211 0.45 2.05 -2.90
N ASN A 212 1.43 1.73 -2.05
CA ASN A 212 1.99 0.37 -1.95
C ASN A 212 0.93 -0.66 -1.53
N GLN A 213 0.06 -0.33 -0.58
CA GLN A 213 -1.04 -1.20 -0.18
C GLN A 213 -2.06 -1.41 -1.32
N SER A 214 -2.34 -0.37 -2.09
CA SER A 214 -3.23 -0.44 -3.26
C SER A 214 -2.67 -1.35 -4.36
N GLN A 215 -1.36 -1.27 -4.63
CA GLN A 215 -0.66 -2.18 -5.55
C GLN A 215 -0.66 -3.62 -5.03
N SER A 216 -0.33 -3.84 -3.76
CA SER A 216 -0.32 -5.17 -3.12
C SER A 216 -1.71 -5.82 -3.11
N SER A 217 -2.77 -5.01 -3.11
CA SER A 217 -4.17 -5.47 -3.20
C SER A 217 -4.66 -5.67 -4.65
N GLY A 218 -3.80 -5.46 -5.66
CA GLY A 218 -4.12 -5.60 -7.07
C GLY A 218 -4.98 -4.47 -7.65
N MET A 219 -5.23 -3.39 -6.90
CA MET A 219 -6.06 -2.26 -7.34
C MET A 219 -5.28 -1.23 -8.17
N MET A 220 -3.95 -1.33 -8.22
CA MET A 220 -3.05 -0.47 -8.97
C MET A 220 -1.96 -1.32 -9.64
N SER A 221 -1.64 -1.01 -10.90
CA SER A 221 -0.53 -1.66 -11.60
C SER A 221 0.82 -1.14 -11.10
N PHE A 222 1.84 -1.99 -11.14
CA PHE A 222 3.20 -1.63 -10.73
C PHE A 222 3.76 -0.44 -11.53
N ARG A 223 3.50 -0.38 -12.84
CA ARG A 223 3.91 0.77 -13.68
C ARG A 223 3.30 2.10 -13.19
N ARG A 224 2.05 2.07 -12.72
CA ARG A 224 1.37 3.28 -12.22
C ARG A 224 1.93 3.69 -10.85
N LEU A 225 2.25 2.73 -9.99
CA LEU A 225 2.93 2.98 -8.72
C LEU A 225 4.28 3.67 -8.96
N LEU A 226 5.11 3.12 -9.85
CA LEU A 226 6.43 3.68 -10.17
C LEU A 226 6.35 5.12 -10.69
N PHE A 227 5.38 5.41 -11.56
CA PHE A 227 5.15 6.78 -12.04
C PHE A 227 4.83 7.75 -10.90
N LEU A 228 4.01 7.33 -9.92
CA LEU A 228 3.68 8.16 -8.78
C LEU A 228 4.86 8.34 -7.84
N GLU A 229 5.68 7.29 -7.62
CA GLU A 229 6.93 7.40 -6.87
C GLU A 229 7.89 8.40 -7.51
N ASN A 230 8.07 8.34 -8.83
CA ASN A 230 8.91 9.28 -9.56
C ASN A 230 8.42 10.74 -9.43
N VAL A 231 7.10 10.96 -9.40
CA VAL A 231 6.54 12.31 -9.17
C VAL A 231 6.92 12.84 -7.80
N PHE A 232 6.90 12.00 -6.77
CA PHE A 232 7.35 12.38 -5.43
C PHE A 232 8.86 12.64 -5.40
N ASP A 233 9.66 11.76 -6.01
CA ASP A 233 11.12 11.88 -6.03
C ASP A 233 11.59 13.12 -6.82
N LEU A 234 10.84 13.56 -7.85
CA LEU A 234 11.12 14.78 -8.60
C LEU A 234 11.28 16.02 -7.69
N GLY A 235 10.53 16.08 -6.57
CA GLY A 235 10.61 17.18 -5.61
C GLY A 235 11.97 17.30 -4.91
N GLU A 236 12.72 16.20 -4.83
CA GLU A 236 14.04 16.13 -4.20
C GLU A 236 15.20 16.23 -5.20
N LEU A 237 14.93 16.05 -6.49
CA LEU A 237 15.96 16.06 -7.54
C LEU A 237 16.50 17.47 -7.83
N GLN A 238 17.79 17.51 -8.14
CA GLN A 238 18.49 18.71 -8.61
C GLN A 238 18.81 18.58 -10.09
N VAL A 239 19.10 19.72 -10.74
CA VAL A 239 19.49 19.77 -12.16
C VAL A 239 20.64 18.82 -12.48
N ARG A 240 21.63 18.70 -11.58
CA ARG A 240 22.78 17.80 -11.79
C ARG A 240 22.40 16.33 -11.92
N ASP A 241 21.26 15.92 -11.38
CA ASP A 241 20.83 14.52 -11.34
C ASP A 241 20.21 14.10 -12.69
N ALA A 242 19.61 15.04 -13.42
CA ALA A 242 18.97 14.81 -14.72
C ALA A 242 19.75 15.38 -15.93
N MET A 243 20.72 16.27 -15.73
CA MET A 243 21.44 16.90 -16.85
C MET A 243 22.38 15.93 -17.56
N ARG A 244 22.62 16.15 -18.86
CA ARG A 244 23.72 15.54 -19.60
C ARG A 244 25.04 16.28 -19.28
N PRO A 245 26.06 15.61 -18.72
CA PRO A 245 27.34 16.25 -18.41
C PRO A 245 28.02 16.77 -19.68
N ARG A 246 28.76 17.90 -19.57
CA ARG A 246 29.45 18.55 -20.70
C ARG A 246 30.29 17.59 -21.55
N SER A 247 30.93 16.59 -20.95
CA SER A 247 31.74 15.58 -21.66
C SER A 247 30.93 14.71 -22.63
N GLN A 248 29.64 14.53 -22.37
CA GLN A 248 28.71 13.73 -23.18
C GLN A 248 27.94 14.57 -24.19
N VAL A 249 27.97 15.91 -24.06
CA VAL A 249 27.27 16.81 -24.96
C VAL A 249 28.06 17.00 -26.25
N ARG A 250 27.35 16.98 -27.39
CA ARG A 250 27.93 17.29 -28.71
C ARG A 250 27.53 18.70 -29.10
N CYS A 251 28.52 19.53 -29.41
CA CYS A 251 28.34 20.94 -29.74
C CYS A 251 28.65 21.21 -31.20
N MET A 252 28.00 22.24 -31.73
CA MET A 252 28.42 22.90 -32.96
C MET A 252 29.34 24.08 -32.63
N LYS A 253 30.22 24.46 -33.56
CA LYS A 253 31.12 25.60 -33.37
C LYS A 253 31.00 26.59 -34.53
N THR A 254 31.05 27.88 -34.21
CA THR A 254 31.10 28.97 -35.21
C THR A 254 32.41 29.01 -35.98
N SER A 255 33.49 28.43 -35.42
CA SER A 255 34.81 28.35 -36.06
C SER A 255 34.93 27.19 -37.05
N GLU A 256 34.00 26.23 -37.02
CA GLU A 256 33.93 25.10 -37.93
C GLU A 256 33.02 25.46 -39.12
N THR A 257 33.31 24.88 -40.29
CA THR A 257 32.50 25.07 -41.48
C THR A 257 31.10 24.48 -41.30
N LEU A 258 30.15 24.92 -42.13
CA LEU A 258 28.78 24.38 -42.09
C LEU A 258 28.76 22.87 -42.36
N GLU A 259 29.60 22.37 -43.28
CA GLU A 259 29.66 20.94 -43.60
C GLU A 259 30.20 20.11 -42.43
N GLU A 260 31.22 20.60 -41.71
CA GLU A 260 31.74 19.92 -40.51
C GLU A 260 30.67 19.83 -39.41
N ASN A 261 29.94 20.92 -39.14
CA ASN A 261 28.83 20.92 -38.20
C ASN A 261 27.68 20.00 -38.66
N LEU A 262 27.39 19.94 -39.96
CA LEU A 262 26.40 19.02 -40.53
C LEU A 262 26.83 17.56 -40.39
N GLN A 263 28.13 17.25 -40.48
CA GLN A 263 28.63 15.89 -40.22
C GLN A 263 28.39 15.46 -38.77
N ILE A 264 28.55 16.36 -37.79
CA ILE A 264 28.19 16.10 -36.39
C ILE A 264 26.69 15.76 -36.31
N ALA A 265 25.85 16.56 -36.94
CA ALA A 265 24.40 16.34 -36.93
C ALA A 265 24.00 15.00 -37.55
N ARG A 266 24.60 14.64 -38.71
CA ARG A 266 24.34 13.36 -39.39
C ARG A 266 24.83 12.16 -38.57
N ARG A 267 25.95 12.31 -37.87
CA ARG A 267 26.55 11.24 -37.06
C ARG A 267 25.79 10.95 -35.78
N TYR A 268 25.41 11.99 -35.05
CA TYR A 268 24.84 11.85 -33.70
C TYR A 268 23.31 12.00 -33.66
N ARG A 269 22.69 12.56 -34.70
CA ARG A 269 21.23 12.59 -34.90
C ARG A 269 20.40 13.26 -33.78
N PHE A 270 21.01 14.01 -32.88
CA PHE A 270 20.28 14.83 -31.92
C PHE A 270 19.50 15.96 -32.60
N SER A 271 18.41 16.38 -31.95
CA SER A 271 17.57 17.48 -32.42
C SER A 271 18.11 18.87 -32.10
N ARG A 272 18.93 19.00 -31.04
CA ARG A 272 19.39 20.29 -30.50
C ARG A 272 20.88 20.21 -30.16
N TYR A 273 21.65 21.18 -30.63
CA TYR A 273 23.10 21.25 -30.42
C TYR A 273 23.46 22.60 -29.80
N PRO A 274 24.16 22.64 -28.65
CA PRO A 274 24.72 23.88 -28.14
C PRO A 274 25.69 24.47 -29.17
N LEU A 275 25.64 25.80 -29.36
CA LEU A 275 26.56 26.51 -30.25
C LEU A 275 27.65 27.19 -29.42
N LEU A 276 28.89 26.75 -29.63
CA LEU A 276 30.09 27.36 -29.07
C LEU A 276 30.67 28.38 -30.06
N ASP A 277 31.27 29.42 -29.49
CA ASP A 277 32.03 30.41 -30.23
C ASP A 277 33.53 30.26 -29.92
N SER A 278 34.19 31.32 -29.43
CA SER A 278 35.58 31.27 -28.95
C SER A 278 35.71 30.86 -27.48
N GLY A 279 34.62 30.90 -26.72
CA GLY A 279 34.58 30.58 -25.29
C GLY A 279 34.08 29.17 -24.98
N ASP A 280 34.25 28.79 -23.71
CA ASP A 280 33.83 27.49 -23.18
C ASP A 280 32.35 27.38 -22.81
N MET A 281 31.60 28.49 -22.85
CA MET A 281 30.17 28.53 -22.57
C MET A 281 29.40 28.65 -23.89
N PRO A 282 28.39 27.80 -24.16
CA PRO A 282 27.55 27.96 -25.33
C PRO A 282 26.75 29.27 -25.30
N LEU A 283 26.58 29.89 -26.46
CA LEU A 283 25.77 31.10 -26.63
C LEU A 283 24.26 30.82 -26.55
N GLY A 284 23.89 29.55 -26.71
CA GLY A 284 22.53 29.06 -26.88
C GLY A 284 22.57 27.71 -27.59
N PHE A 285 21.56 27.39 -28.40
CA PHE A 285 21.54 26.16 -29.17
C PHE A 285 21.02 26.37 -30.60
N VAL A 286 21.38 25.47 -31.49
CA VAL A 286 20.85 25.37 -32.86
C VAL A 286 19.92 24.15 -32.92
N HIS A 287 18.74 24.33 -33.50
CA HIS A 287 17.80 23.24 -33.72
C HIS A 287 18.00 22.63 -35.12
N LEU A 288 18.06 21.30 -35.23
CA LEU A 288 18.28 20.60 -36.49
C LEU A 288 17.27 21.02 -37.57
N LYS A 289 15.98 21.13 -37.18
CA LYS A 289 14.92 21.65 -38.06
C LYS A 289 15.27 23.01 -38.70
N ASP A 290 15.80 23.97 -37.96
CA ASP A 290 16.15 25.28 -38.52
C ASP A 290 17.34 25.18 -39.50
N LEU A 291 18.28 24.28 -39.20
CA LEU A 291 19.41 23.97 -40.07
C LEU A 291 18.96 23.30 -41.39
N THR A 292 17.94 22.45 -41.33
CA THR A 292 17.37 21.82 -42.54
C THR A 292 16.50 22.77 -43.37
N LEU A 293 15.73 23.64 -42.72
CA LEU A 293 14.84 24.59 -43.39
C LEU A 293 15.60 25.72 -44.10
N SER A 294 16.81 26.04 -43.65
CA SER A 294 17.71 26.97 -44.34
C SER A 294 18.36 26.37 -45.60
N GLY A 295 18.07 25.11 -45.92
CA GLY A 295 18.57 24.42 -47.11
C GLY A 295 20.08 24.18 -47.11
N GLY A 296 20.75 24.28 -45.95
CA GLY A 296 22.20 24.17 -45.85
C GLY A 296 22.97 25.27 -46.58
N GLN A 297 22.32 26.39 -46.92
CA GLN A 297 22.95 27.53 -47.60
C GLN A 297 23.45 28.60 -46.62
N GLN A 298 23.10 28.47 -45.34
CA GLN A 298 23.35 29.49 -44.33
C GLN A 298 24.67 29.20 -43.61
N GLU A 299 25.77 29.73 -44.14
CA GLU A 299 27.12 29.50 -43.59
C GLU A 299 27.28 29.98 -42.13
N ASN A 300 26.49 30.97 -41.70
CA ASN A 300 26.60 31.55 -40.37
C ASN A 300 25.57 30.98 -39.39
N LEU A 301 25.97 29.99 -38.60
CA LEU A 301 25.15 29.35 -37.56
C LEU A 301 24.60 30.31 -36.50
N ARG A 302 25.20 31.50 -36.30
CA ARG A 302 24.69 32.50 -35.35
C ARG A 302 23.29 32.99 -35.69
N THR A 303 22.93 32.96 -36.98
CA THR A 303 21.60 33.35 -37.45
C THR A 303 20.50 32.35 -37.10
N LEU A 304 20.88 31.11 -36.76
CA LEU A 304 19.99 30.03 -36.33
C LEU A 304 20.02 29.81 -34.81
N LEU A 305 20.69 30.71 -34.07
CA LEU A 305 20.84 30.61 -32.62
C LEU A 305 19.49 30.83 -31.92
N ARG A 306 19.11 29.87 -31.09
CA ARG A 306 17.99 29.98 -30.16
C ARG A 306 18.47 30.18 -28.72
N PRO A 307 17.75 30.99 -27.92
CA PRO A 307 18.10 31.21 -26.53
C PRO A 307 17.83 29.94 -25.70
N ALA A 308 18.69 29.69 -24.71
CA ALA A 308 18.51 28.66 -23.69
C ALA A 308 18.33 29.31 -22.31
N ILE A 309 17.67 28.62 -21.40
CA ILE A 309 17.62 29.01 -19.99
C ILE A 309 19.00 28.76 -19.36
N MET A 310 19.42 29.61 -18.43
CA MET A 310 20.60 29.34 -17.61
C MET A 310 20.14 28.74 -16.29
N ALA A 311 20.66 27.57 -15.92
CA ALA A 311 20.36 26.88 -14.68
C ALA A 311 21.63 26.56 -13.90
N GLU A 312 21.54 26.48 -12.58
CA GLU A 312 22.63 26.02 -11.71
C GLU A 312 22.48 24.53 -11.44
N GLU A 313 23.59 23.81 -11.29
CA GLU A 313 23.60 22.38 -10.97
C GLU A 313 22.79 22.02 -9.72
N THR A 314 22.79 22.90 -8.73
CA THR A 314 22.13 22.70 -7.43
C THR A 314 20.70 23.23 -7.39
N ALA A 315 20.20 23.79 -8.49
CA ALA A 315 18.82 24.27 -8.55
C ALA A 315 17.86 23.07 -8.47
N PRO A 316 16.71 23.21 -7.78
CA PRO A 316 15.67 22.18 -7.80
C PRO A 316 15.19 21.94 -9.24
N LEU A 317 15.07 20.67 -9.63
CA LEU A 317 14.70 20.28 -10.98
C LEU A 317 13.29 20.79 -11.34
N GLU A 318 12.35 20.69 -10.39
CA GLU A 318 10.98 21.18 -10.52
C GLU A 318 10.91 22.69 -10.78
N ALA A 319 11.79 23.48 -10.16
CA ALA A 319 11.85 24.92 -10.38
C ALA A 319 12.33 25.25 -11.81
N VAL A 320 13.31 24.51 -12.33
CA VAL A 320 13.78 24.67 -13.70
C VAL A 320 12.74 24.22 -14.72
N LEU A 321 11.98 23.15 -14.42
CA LEU A 321 10.83 22.71 -15.23
C LEU A 321 9.77 23.81 -15.35
N ALA A 322 9.40 24.42 -14.23
CA ALA A 322 8.45 25.53 -14.22
C ALA A 322 8.95 26.73 -15.05
N ASP A 323 10.25 27.00 -14.99
CA ASP A 323 10.90 28.05 -15.78
C ASP A 323 10.89 27.74 -17.29
N MET A 324 11.19 26.49 -17.67
CA MET A 324 11.10 25.97 -19.04
C MET A 324 9.69 26.14 -19.61
N GLN A 325 8.67 25.75 -18.84
CA GLN A 325 7.26 25.86 -19.22
C GLN A 325 6.83 27.33 -19.38
N LYS A 326 7.16 28.19 -18.41
CA LYS A 326 6.81 29.61 -18.41
C LYS A 326 7.45 30.37 -19.58
N LYS A 327 8.72 30.09 -19.87
CA LYS A 327 9.49 30.72 -20.96
C LYS A 327 9.28 30.04 -22.31
N ARG A 328 8.57 28.91 -22.36
CA ARG A 328 8.40 28.06 -23.56
C ARG A 328 9.76 27.70 -24.20
N CYS A 329 10.75 27.44 -23.36
CA CYS A 329 12.10 27.09 -23.78
C CYS A 329 12.42 25.70 -23.23
N HIS A 330 12.68 24.73 -24.11
CA HIS A 330 12.84 23.32 -23.75
C HIS A 330 14.31 22.95 -23.47
N VAL A 331 15.19 23.94 -23.32
CA VAL A 331 16.63 23.74 -23.19
C VAL A 331 17.17 24.65 -22.10
N ALA A 332 17.98 24.08 -21.21
CA ALA A 332 18.78 24.80 -20.25
C ALA A 332 20.27 24.46 -20.40
N LEU A 333 21.11 25.50 -20.33
CA LEU A 333 22.55 25.39 -20.17
C LEU A 333 22.85 25.42 -18.68
N VAL A 334 23.57 24.40 -18.20
CA VAL A 334 23.85 24.22 -16.78
C VAL A 334 25.24 24.73 -16.45
N ARG A 335 25.37 25.46 -15.35
CA ARG A 335 26.64 25.97 -14.82
C ARG A 335 26.96 25.38 -13.45
N ASP A 336 28.26 25.16 -13.22
CA ASP A 336 28.77 24.79 -11.90
C ASP A 336 28.80 26.00 -10.95
N ALA A 337 29.19 25.77 -9.70
CA ALA A 337 29.31 26.81 -8.67
C ALA A 337 30.33 27.93 -9.00
N ARG A 338 31.24 27.69 -9.97
CA ARG A 338 32.23 28.67 -10.46
C ARG A 338 31.74 29.42 -11.70
N GLY A 339 30.53 29.10 -12.17
CA GLY A 339 29.93 29.68 -13.38
C GLY A 339 30.47 29.07 -14.68
N ALA A 340 31.21 27.96 -14.62
CA ALA A 340 31.69 27.26 -15.81
C ALA A 340 30.58 26.36 -16.38
N TRP A 341 30.57 26.18 -17.70
CA TRP A 341 29.62 25.27 -18.35
C TRP A 341 29.86 23.82 -17.92
N SER A 342 28.85 23.20 -17.33
CA SER A 342 28.96 21.86 -16.76
C SER A 342 28.03 20.83 -17.39
N GLY A 343 26.92 21.26 -17.98
CA GLY A 343 25.97 20.34 -18.59
C GLY A 343 24.89 20.98 -19.45
N PHE A 344 24.06 20.11 -20.02
CA PHE A 344 22.96 20.47 -20.89
C PHE A 344 21.73 19.69 -20.43
N LEU A 345 20.61 20.39 -20.24
CA LEU A 345 19.35 19.80 -19.81
C LEU A 345 18.25 20.14 -20.80
N THR A 346 17.45 19.15 -21.18
CA THR A 346 16.27 19.33 -22.01
C THR A 346 14.99 19.07 -21.23
N LEU A 347 13.85 19.56 -21.74
CA LEU A 347 12.54 19.24 -21.16
C LEU A 347 12.30 17.73 -21.19
N GLU A 348 12.75 17.07 -22.25
CA GLU A 348 12.66 15.62 -22.42
C GLU A 348 13.41 14.88 -21.31
N ASP A 349 14.62 15.31 -20.92
CA ASP A 349 15.37 14.72 -19.80
C ASP A 349 14.59 14.88 -18.46
N VAL A 350 13.92 16.02 -18.24
CA VAL A 350 13.11 16.23 -17.02
C VAL A 350 11.88 15.31 -17.00
N ILE A 351 11.22 15.13 -18.14
CA ILE A 351 10.06 14.24 -18.25
C ILE A 351 10.48 12.76 -18.11
N GLU A 352 11.68 12.39 -18.55
CA GLU A 352 12.26 11.06 -18.39
C GLU A 352 12.36 10.67 -16.90
N GLU A 353 12.71 11.60 -16.01
CA GLU A 353 12.74 11.34 -14.57
C GLU A 353 11.36 10.97 -14.00
N ILE A 354 10.27 11.47 -14.59
CA ILE A 354 8.89 11.19 -14.14
C ILE A 354 8.36 9.91 -14.80
N VAL A 355 8.46 9.82 -16.12
CA VAL A 355 7.83 8.74 -16.92
C VAL A 355 8.68 7.47 -16.92
N GLY A 356 9.96 7.57 -16.57
CA GLY A 356 10.96 6.57 -16.91
C GLY A 356 11.36 6.66 -18.37
N THR A 357 12.21 5.73 -18.84
CA THR A 357 12.77 5.76 -20.19
C THR A 357 11.67 5.74 -21.26
N ILE A 358 11.46 6.86 -21.95
CA ILE A 358 10.74 6.92 -23.22
C ILE A 358 11.79 6.65 -24.30
N ARG A 359 11.65 5.55 -25.05
CA ARG A 359 12.57 5.23 -26.15
C ARG A 359 12.49 6.35 -27.19
N ASP A 360 13.59 7.07 -27.41
CA ASP A 360 13.73 7.92 -28.60
C ASP A 360 13.80 7.00 -29.82
N GLU A 361 12.96 7.24 -30.84
CA GLU A 361 12.91 6.43 -32.04
C GLU A 361 14.23 6.43 -32.84
N PHE A 362 15.18 7.29 -32.47
CA PHE A 362 16.48 7.47 -33.14
C PHE A 362 17.70 7.13 -32.28
N GLU A 363 17.54 6.63 -31.04
CA GLU A 363 18.67 6.19 -30.21
C GLU A 363 19.22 4.83 -30.71
N ASP A 364 20.40 4.85 -31.35
CA ASP A 364 21.21 3.66 -31.66
C ASP A 364 21.92 3.14 -30.38
N GLU A 365 21.19 2.71 -29.35
CA GLU A 365 21.74 1.87 -28.28
C GLU A 365 21.37 0.40 -28.56
N GLU A 366 22.35 -0.52 -28.52
CA GLU A 366 22.10 -1.96 -28.73
C GLU A 366 20.95 -2.42 -27.80
N PRO A 367 19.88 -3.03 -28.33
CA PRO A 367 18.78 -3.51 -27.52
C PRO A 367 19.32 -4.51 -26.48
N VAL A 368 19.05 -4.25 -25.21
CA VAL A 368 19.44 -5.16 -24.12
C VAL A 368 18.47 -6.32 -24.13
N SER A 369 18.85 -7.44 -24.75
CA SER A 369 18.08 -8.68 -24.68
C SER A 369 18.39 -9.44 -23.40
N LEU A 370 17.34 -9.87 -22.71
CA LEU A 370 17.42 -10.78 -21.56
C LEU A 370 18.07 -12.11 -21.99
N ALA A 371 17.70 -12.63 -23.15
CA ALA A 371 18.26 -13.86 -23.70
C ALA A 371 19.77 -13.75 -23.98
N ASP A 372 20.27 -12.57 -24.36
CA ASP A 372 21.70 -12.33 -24.60
C ASP A 372 22.52 -12.20 -23.31
N ALA A 373 21.88 -11.79 -22.21
CA ALA A 373 22.50 -11.69 -20.89
C ALA A 373 22.49 -13.02 -20.11
N LEU A 374 21.79 -14.04 -20.61
CA LEU A 374 21.58 -15.33 -19.97
C LEU A 374 22.18 -16.49 -20.79
N THR A 375 22.72 -17.49 -20.11
CA THR A 375 23.24 -18.72 -20.73
C THR A 375 22.69 -19.92 -19.95
N GLU A 376 22.63 -21.11 -20.58
CA GLU A 376 22.05 -22.30 -19.95
C GLU A 376 22.74 -22.68 -18.63
N ASP A 377 24.06 -22.52 -18.55
CA ASP A 377 24.82 -22.80 -17.33
C ASP A 377 24.45 -21.86 -16.17
N ARG A 378 23.96 -20.65 -16.46
CA ARG A 378 23.51 -19.66 -15.46
C ARG A 378 22.08 -19.88 -14.98
N ILE A 379 21.41 -20.92 -15.47
CA ILE A 379 20.07 -21.32 -15.05
C ILE A 379 20.20 -22.48 -14.07
N GLN A 380 19.91 -22.22 -12.80
CA GLN A 380 20.08 -23.15 -11.70
C GLN A 380 18.71 -23.61 -11.17
N LEU A 381 18.34 -24.82 -11.55
CA LEU A 381 17.11 -25.47 -11.10
C LEU A 381 17.31 -26.16 -9.75
N ASN A 382 16.23 -26.29 -9.00
CA ASN A 382 16.14 -27.05 -7.76
C ASN A 382 17.17 -26.58 -6.70
N ILE A 383 17.21 -25.26 -6.50
CA ILE A 383 17.96 -24.63 -5.41
C ILE A 383 17.04 -24.52 -4.19
N GLU A 384 17.45 -25.15 -3.10
CA GLU A 384 16.84 -24.95 -1.78
C GLU A 384 17.71 -24.02 -0.95
N ALA A 385 17.11 -22.98 -0.39
CA ALA A 385 17.79 -22.00 0.45
C ALA A 385 16.80 -21.31 1.40
N ASP A 386 17.31 -20.90 2.56
CA ASP A 386 16.55 -20.21 3.61
C ASP A 386 16.64 -18.68 3.51
N SER A 387 17.33 -18.16 2.49
CA SER A 387 17.36 -16.73 2.16
C SER A 387 17.78 -16.52 0.69
N THR A 388 17.46 -15.35 0.15
CA THR A 388 17.88 -14.92 -1.19
C THR A 388 19.40 -14.99 -1.38
N ILE A 389 20.17 -14.52 -0.40
CA ILE A 389 21.64 -14.52 -0.46
C ILE A 389 22.21 -15.94 -0.45
N GLU A 390 21.63 -16.84 0.35
CA GLU A 390 22.03 -18.25 0.36
C GLU A 390 21.68 -18.93 -0.98
N ALA A 391 20.54 -18.59 -1.58
CA ALA A 391 20.17 -19.09 -2.90
C ALA A 391 21.17 -18.66 -3.97
N VAL A 392 21.55 -17.38 -3.99
CA VAL A 392 22.57 -16.83 -4.90
C VAL A 392 23.91 -17.53 -4.68
N ARG A 393 24.35 -17.68 -3.43
CA ARG A 393 25.60 -18.38 -3.10
C ARG A 393 25.61 -19.82 -3.62
N ARG A 394 24.55 -20.58 -3.39
CA ARG A 394 24.42 -21.97 -3.87
C ARG A 394 24.39 -22.06 -5.39
N ALA A 395 23.69 -21.14 -6.05
CA ALA A 395 23.67 -21.07 -7.51
C ALA A 395 25.07 -20.80 -8.07
N LEU A 396 25.79 -19.81 -7.52
CA LEU A 396 27.15 -19.48 -7.93
C LEU A 396 28.14 -20.64 -7.72
N LEU A 397 27.97 -21.45 -6.67
CA LEU A 397 28.83 -22.62 -6.42
C LEU A 397 28.70 -23.70 -7.48
N ARG A 398 27.53 -23.84 -8.11
CA ARG A 398 27.26 -24.82 -9.18
C ARG A 398 27.74 -24.38 -10.56
N LEU A 399 28.12 -23.11 -10.72
CA LEU A 399 28.65 -22.60 -11.98
C LEU A 399 30.08 -23.07 -12.23
N SER A 400 30.48 -23.06 -13.49
CA SER A 400 31.90 -23.18 -13.86
C SER A 400 32.67 -21.92 -13.41
N PRO A 401 33.96 -22.01 -13.05
CA PRO A 401 34.75 -20.84 -12.66
C PRO A 401 34.83 -19.76 -13.74
N ASP A 402 34.81 -20.17 -15.01
CA ASP A 402 34.99 -19.27 -16.16
C ASP A 402 33.67 -18.65 -16.68
N SER A 403 32.52 -18.99 -16.09
CA SER A 403 31.22 -18.52 -16.60
C SER A 403 30.88 -17.09 -16.19
N LEU A 404 31.61 -16.53 -15.23
CA LEU A 404 31.40 -15.18 -14.70
C LEU A 404 32.69 -14.37 -14.77
N PRO A 405 32.65 -13.14 -15.30
CA PRO A 405 33.83 -12.28 -15.45
C PRO A 405 34.28 -11.62 -14.13
N VAL A 406 33.58 -11.86 -13.02
CA VAL A 406 33.81 -11.26 -11.70
C VAL A 406 33.85 -12.36 -10.62
N PRO A 407 34.70 -12.26 -9.58
CA PRO A 407 34.76 -13.23 -8.49
C PRO A 407 33.42 -13.42 -7.76
N ARG A 408 33.10 -14.67 -7.40
CA ARG A 408 31.83 -15.03 -6.73
C ARG A 408 31.62 -14.25 -5.43
N ASP A 409 32.67 -14.05 -4.64
CA ASP A 409 32.59 -13.32 -3.37
C ASP A 409 32.27 -11.84 -3.54
N GLU A 410 32.61 -11.25 -4.68
CA GLU A 410 32.28 -9.86 -5.02
C GLU A 410 30.81 -9.76 -5.45
N ILE A 411 30.32 -10.74 -6.20
CA ILE A 411 28.90 -10.85 -6.59
C ILE A 411 28.01 -10.99 -5.34
N VAL A 412 28.34 -11.92 -4.44
CA VAL A 412 27.55 -12.15 -3.21
C VAL A 412 27.53 -10.89 -2.36
N ARG A 413 28.67 -10.22 -2.17
CA ARG A 413 28.75 -8.97 -1.41
C ARG A 413 27.92 -7.85 -2.05
N GLY A 414 28.05 -7.65 -3.36
CA GLY A 414 27.29 -6.62 -4.07
C GLY A 414 25.78 -6.83 -4.00
N VAL A 415 25.31 -8.08 -4.12
CA VAL A 415 23.89 -8.41 -3.98
C VAL A 415 23.43 -8.23 -2.52
N GLU A 416 24.24 -8.67 -1.56
CA GLU A 416 23.93 -8.54 -0.13
C GLU A 416 23.85 -7.08 0.35
N GLU A 417 24.79 -6.23 -0.08
CA GLU A 417 24.76 -4.79 0.22
C GLU A 417 23.49 -4.13 -0.32
N ARG A 418 23.03 -4.55 -1.50
CA ARG A 418 21.84 -3.98 -2.12
C ARG A 418 20.54 -4.47 -1.48
N GLU A 419 20.40 -5.78 -1.28
CA GLU A 419 19.21 -6.38 -0.67
C GLU A 419 19.04 -5.99 0.81
N ARG A 420 20.11 -5.58 1.51
CA ARG A 420 20.01 -4.99 2.86
C ARG A 420 19.29 -3.65 2.90
N LEU A 421 19.32 -2.89 1.81
CA LEU A 421 18.65 -1.59 1.71
C LEU A 421 17.19 -1.77 1.29
N ILE A 422 16.93 -2.60 0.28
CA ILE A 422 15.60 -2.90 -0.26
C ILE A 422 15.62 -4.32 -0.81
N GLU A 423 14.75 -5.21 -0.32
CA GLU A 423 14.57 -6.53 -0.92
C GLU A 423 13.70 -6.44 -2.17
N THR A 424 14.18 -7.00 -3.27
CA THR A 424 13.51 -6.87 -4.57
C THR A 424 12.52 -8.03 -4.79
N TYR A 425 11.42 -8.06 -4.01
CA TYR A 425 10.32 -8.99 -4.25
C TYR A 425 9.26 -8.35 -5.15
N LEU A 426 8.92 -9.00 -6.26
CA LEU A 426 8.01 -8.46 -7.27
C LEU A 426 6.58 -9.02 -7.18
N GLY A 427 6.28 -9.84 -6.17
CA GLY A 427 5.00 -10.57 -6.08
C GLY A 427 4.96 -11.83 -6.97
N ARG A 428 3.86 -12.58 -6.92
CA ARG A 428 3.61 -13.79 -7.75
C ARG A 428 4.72 -14.85 -7.67
N HIS A 429 5.38 -14.95 -6.52
CA HIS A 429 6.49 -15.86 -6.27
C HIS A 429 7.79 -15.55 -7.05
N LEU A 430 8.03 -14.27 -7.37
CA LEU A 430 9.20 -13.81 -8.11
C LEU A 430 10.08 -12.88 -7.26
N GLY A 431 11.38 -13.16 -7.22
CA GLY A 431 12.39 -12.26 -6.68
C GLY A 431 13.37 -11.78 -7.75
N MET A 432 13.94 -10.59 -7.58
CA MET A 432 14.89 -10.00 -8.53
C MET A 432 16.08 -9.36 -7.83
N PRO A 433 16.88 -10.15 -7.10
CA PRO A 433 18.08 -9.63 -6.45
C PRO A 433 19.04 -9.05 -7.48
N HIS A 434 19.69 -7.93 -7.17
CA HIS A 434 20.51 -7.25 -8.15
C HIS A 434 21.75 -6.59 -7.55
N ALA A 435 22.79 -6.47 -8.37
CA ALA A 435 24.02 -5.78 -8.01
C ALA A 435 24.64 -5.05 -9.21
N ARG A 436 25.18 -3.87 -8.94
CA ARG A 436 26.05 -3.16 -9.87
C ARG A 436 27.49 -3.45 -9.48
N LEU A 437 28.25 -4.05 -10.39
CA LEU A 437 29.62 -4.48 -10.11
C LEU A 437 30.62 -3.71 -10.99
N TYR A 438 31.78 -3.42 -10.41
CA TYR A 438 32.93 -2.92 -11.17
C TYR A 438 33.59 -4.11 -11.90
N GLY A 439 34.10 -3.90 -13.11
CA GLY A 439 34.72 -4.97 -13.91
C GLY A 439 33.78 -5.76 -14.83
N LEU A 440 32.46 -5.58 -14.72
CA LEU A 440 31.50 -6.07 -15.73
C LEU A 440 31.52 -5.15 -16.96
N GLN A 441 31.68 -5.74 -18.15
CA GLN A 441 31.57 -5.02 -19.44
C GLN A 441 30.15 -5.10 -20.02
N LYS A 442 29.46 -6.22 -19.78
CA LYS A 442 28.08 -6.48 -20.21
C LYS A 442 27.27 -6.99 -19.02
N ALA A 443 25.94 -6.84 -19.10
CA ALA A 443 25.06 -7.41 -18.09
C ALA A 443 25.08 -8.94 -18.12
N VAL A 444 24.89 -9.54 -16.94
CA VAL A 444 24.80 -10.98 -16.74
C VAL A 444 23.57 -11.26 -15.88
N VAL A 445 22.75 -12.20 -16.32
CA VAL A 445 21.58 -12.66 -15.58
C VAL A 445 21.79 -14.10 -15.12
N LEU A 446 21.38 -14.41 -13.89
CA LEU A 446 21.21 -15.78 -13.42
C LEU A 446 19.74 -16.04 -13.13
N VAL A 447 19.26 -17.22 -13.48
CA VAL A 447 17.91 -17.66 -13.15
C VAL A 447 18.01 -18.77 -12.12
N ILE A 448 17.32 -18.61 -10.98
CA ILE A 448 17.30 -19.61 -9.92
C ILE A 448 15.85 -20.05 -9.74
N ARG A 449 15.61 -21.37 -9.76
CA ARG A 449 14.30 -21.94 -9.45
C ARG A 449 14.34 -22.76 -8.18
N SER A 450 13.37 -22.55 -7.30
CA SER A 450 13.17 -23.30 -6.06
C SER A 450 11.79 -23.94 -6.02
N GLU A 451 11.71 -25.25 -5.81
CA GLU A 451 10.43 -25.96 -5.65
C GLU A 451 9.76 -25.65 -4.31
N ARG A 452 10.56 -25.49 -3.23
CA ARG A 452 10.05 -25.15 -1.89
C ARG A 452 9.77 -23.66 -1.70
N GLY A 453 10.31 -22.82 -2.59
CA GLY A 453 10.24 -21.37 -2.49
C GLY A 453 11.23 -20.81 -1.47
N ILE A 454 11.86 -19.70 -1.83
CA ILE A 454 12.86 -19.00 -1.04
C ILE A 454 12.15 -17.89 -0.24
N PRO A 455 12.33 -17.83 1.09
CA PRO A 455 11.66 -16.81 1.90
C PRO A 455 12.29 -15.43 1.67
N TYR A 456 11.43 -14.41 1.63
CA TYR A 456 11.78 -12.98 1.59
C TYR A 456 11.35 -12.31 2.89
N ARG A 457 12.10 -11.30 3.37
CA ARG A 457 11.72 -10.49 4.51
C ARG A 457 10.59 -9.55 4.13
N GLY A 458 9.65 -9.35 5.06
CA GLY A 458 8.52 -8.43 4.85
C GLY A 458 7.33 -9.04 4.10
N THR A 459 7.41 -10.28 3.62
CA THR A 459 6.27 -11.02 3.05
C THR A 459 6.16 -12.43 3.64
N THR A 460 4.94 -13.00 3.63
CA THR A 460 4.72 -14.42 3.95
C THR A 460 4.82 -15.32 2.72
N GLU A 461 4.87 -14.73 1.53
CA GLU A 461 5.04 -15.43 0.27
C GLU A 461 6.50 -15.86 0.08
N ARG A 462 6.69 -16.94 -0.68
CA ARG A 462 8.01 -17.48 -1.02
C ARG A 462 8.25 -17.31 -2.51
N ALA A 463 9.45 -16.91 -2.89
CA ALA A 463 9.86 -16.78 -4.27
C ALA A 463 10.27 -18.14 -4.85
N HIS A 464 9.57 -18.60 -5.86
CA HIS A 464 9.89 -19.83 -6.59
C HIS A 464 10.86 -19.59 -7.76
N LEU A 465 10.94 -18.35 -8.25
CA LEU A 465 11.85 -17.92 -9.30
C LEU A 465 12.63 -16.68 -8.84
N LEU A 466 13.95 -16.68 -9.03
CA LEU A 466 14.79 -15.49 -8.87
C LEU A 466 15.49 -15.15 -10.19
N PHE A 467 15.48 -13.87 -10.55
CA PHE A 467 16.31 -13.32 -11.61
C PHE A 467 17.41 -12.46 -10.98
N VAL A 468 18.61 -13.01 -10.87
CA VAL A 468 19.76 -12.30 -10.32
C VAL A 468 20.36 -11.41 -11.40
N LEU A 469 20.25 -10.09 -11.25
CA LEU A 469 20.73 -9.13 -12.23
C LEU A 469 22.09 -8.56 -11.84
N LEU A 470 23.12 -8.84 -12.63
CA LEU A 470 24.47 -8.31 -12.45
C LEU A 470 24.78 -7.35 -13.60
N THR A 471 24.95 -6.06 -13.30
CA THR A 471 25.13 -5.03 -14.34
C THR A 471 26.40 -4.19 -14.12
N PRO A 472 27.00 -3.64 -15.20
CA PRO A 472 28.12 -2.71 -15.07
C PRO A 472 27.78 -1.48 -14.23
N ALA A 473 28.66 -1.10 -13.29
CA ALA A 473 28.46 0.08 -12.44
C ALA A 473 28.31 1.40 -13.23
N GLY A 474 28.99 1.52 -14.39
CA GLY A 474 28.93 2.70 -15.25
C GLY A 474 27.74 2.77 -16.22
N GLN A 475 26.84 1.77 -16.21
CA GLN A 475 25.68 1.70 -17.12
C GLN A 475 24.37 1.48 -16.35
N PRO A 476 23.91 2.46 -15.53
CA PRO A 476 22.72 2.30 -14.70
C PRO A 476 21.44 2.03 -15.51
N ARG A 477 21.39 2.51 -16.77
CA ARG A 477 20.25 2.31 -17.69
C ARG A 477 20.03 0.84 -18.09
N VAL A 478 21.10 0.05 -18.22
CA VAL A 478 21.00 -1.38 -18.59
C VAL A 478 20.27 -2.18 -17.51
N HIS A 479 20.49 -1.81 -16.25
CA HIS A 479 19.82 -2.43 -15.11
C HIS A 479 18.30 -2.21 -15.14
N GLN A 480 17.87 -0.95 -15.26
CA GLN A 480 16.44 -0.61 -15.31
C GLN A 480 15.75 -1.27 -16.51
N ARG A 481 16.43 -1.37 -17.67
CA ARG A 481 15.89 -2.05 -18.85
C ARG A 481 15.68 -3.54 -18.63
N LEU A 482 16.65 -4.27 -18.10
CA LEU A 482 16.49 -5.70 -17.81
C LEU A 482 15.39 -5.96 -16.79
N GLN A 483 15.28 -5.10 -15.76
CA GLN A 483 14.18 -5.18 -14.80
C GLN A 483 12.82 -5.00 -15.50
N ALA A 484 12.69 -3.99 -16.36
CA ALA A 484 11.47 -3.74 -17.10
C ALA A 484 11.11 -4.91 -18.04
N VAL A 485 12.08 -5.44 -18.79
CA VAL A 485 11.86 -6.59 -19.69
C VAL A 485 11.35 -7.80 -18.91
N ILE A 486 12.00 -8.16 -17.80
CA ILE A 486 11.58 -9.31 -16.99
C ILE A 486 10.22 -9.06 -16.34
N ALA A 487 9.97 -7.85 -15.83
CA ALA A 487 8.68 -7.50 -15.23
C ALA A 487 7.55 -7.60 -16.27
N THR A 488 7.72 -7.02 -17.47
CA THR A 488 6.76 -7.09 -18.56
C THR A 488 6.50 -8.53 -19.01
N LEU A 489 7.58 -9.30 -19.24
CA LEU A 489 7.49 -10.70 -19.67
C LEU A 489 6.72 -11.58 -18.68
N LEU A 490 6.77 -11.25 -17.38
CA LEU A 490 6.11 -12.02 -16.32
C LEU A 490 4.74 -11.45 -15.92
N ASP A 491 4.45 -10.17 -16.22
CA ASP A 491 3.18 -9.52 -15.91
C ASP A 491 2.16 -9.67 -17.04
N GLU A 492 2.58 -9.51 -18.30
CA GLU A 492 1.69 -9.53 -19.47
C GLU A 492 1.20 -10.94 -19.85
N SER A 493 1.84 -11.98 -19.32
CA SER A 493 1.47 -13.37 -19.57
C SER A 493 1.37 -14.17 -18.29
N GLU A 494 0.17 -14.66 -17.94
CA GLU A 494 0.02 -15.64 -16.86
C GLU A 494 0.67 -16.99 -17.19
N PHE A 495 0.91 -17.25 -18.48
CA PHE A 495 1.40 -18.53 -18.97
C PHE A 495 2.91 -18.69 -18.83
N ILE A 496 3.68 -17.60 -19.00
CA ILE A 496 5.15 -17.66 -18.96
C ILE A 496 5.66 -18.02 -17.55
N PRO A 497 5.23 -17.38 -16.45
CA PRO A 497 5.66 -17.75 -15.11
C PRO A 497 5.35 -19.22 -14.76
N GLU A 498 4.20 -19.74 -15.17
CA GLU A 498 3.82 -21.15 -14.98
C GLU A 498 4.73 -22.11 -15.76
N ARG A 499 5.04 -21.78 -17.01
CA ARG A 499 5.98 -22.58 -17.81
C ARG A 499 7.39 -22.56 -17.22
N LEU A 500 7.87 -21.40 -16.75
CA LEU A 500 9.16 -21.30 -16.08
C LEU A 500 9.20 -22.11 -14.78
N ARG A 501 8.08 -22.18 -14.05
CA ARG A 501 7.96 -23.03 -12.86
C ARG A 501 8.03 -24.52 -13.19
N THR A 502 7.46 -24.95 -14.32
CA THR A 502 7.33 -26.37 -14.69
C THR A 502 8.43 -26.90 -15.62
N ALA A 503 9.26 -26.04 -16.21
CA ALA A 503 10.33 -26.41 -17.15
C ALA A 503 11.28 -27.49 -16.58
N ALA A 504 11.53 -28.55 -17.32
CA ALA A 504 12.34 -29.67 -16.83
C ALA A 504 13.85 -29.39 -16.92
N THR A 505 14.27 -28.51 -17.83
CA THR A 505 15.68 -28.30 -18.15
C THR A 505 16.07 -26.82 -18.25
N PRO A 506 17.35 -26.46 -18.01
CA PRO A 506 17.88 -25.12 -18.26
C PRO A 506 17.63 -24.61 -19.69
N GLY A 507 17.80 -25.47 -20.70
CA GLY A 507 17.54 -25.10 -22.10
C GLY A 507 16.08 -24.74 -22.37
N GLU A 508 15.13 -25.47 -21.76
CA GLU A 508 13.71 -25.15 -21.88
C GLU A 508 13.37 -23.79 -21.23
N VAL A 509 13.98 -23.47 -20.09
CA VAL A 509 13.84 -22.14 -19.45
C VAL A 509 14.36 -21.04 -20.39
N LEU A 510 15.53 -21.24 -21.01
CA LEU A 510 16.10 -20.27 -21.93
C LEU A 510 15.22 -20.07 -23.17
N GLU A 511 14.65 -21.15 -23.72
CA GLU A 511 13.72 -21.09 -24.85
C GLU A 511 12.44 -20.33 -24.50
N ILE A 512 11.83 -20.62 -23.34
CA ILE A 512 10.64 -19.91 -22.84
C ILE A 512 10.91 -18.40 -22.74
N LEU A 513 12.05 -18.01 -22.17
CA LEU A 513 12.41 -16.59 -22.05
C LEU A 513 12.66 -15.93 -23.41
N ARG A 514 13.35 -16.62 -24.33
CA ARG A 514 13.62 -16.10 -25.68
C ARG A 514 12.33 -15.89 -26.48
N THR A 515 11.42 -16.87 -26.47
CA THR A 515 10.12 -16.76 -27.15
C THR A 515 9.24 -15.71 -26.49
N GLY A 516 9.25 -15.64 -25.16
CA GLY A 516 8.51 -14.64 -24.40
C GLY A 516 8.95 -13.22 -24.72
N GLU A 517 10.26 -12.99 -24.80
CA GLU A 517 10.86 -11.69 -25.13
C GLU A 517 10.54 -11.25 -26.58
N GLN A 518 10.57 -12.18 -27.54
CA GLN A 518 10.15 -11.89 -28.92
C GLN A 518 8.67 -11.49 -29.01
N ALA A 519 7.79 -12.21 -28.30
CA ALA A 519 6.36 -11.92 -28.28
C ALA A 519 5.99 -10.61 -27.56
N THR A 520 6.90 -10.03 -26.78
CA THR A 520 6.71 -8.71 -26.13
C THR A 520 7.30 -7.55 -26.96
N LEU A 521 8.10 -7.86 -27.98
CA LEU A 521 8.69 -6.89 -28.91
C LEU A 521 7.85 -6.69 -30.18
N ASP A 522 7.06 -7.70 -30.58
CA ASP A 522 6.04 -7.65 -31.64
C ASP A 522 4.71 -7.06 -31.11
#